data_AF-A0A835PRH1-F1
#
_entry.id   AF-A0A835PRH1-F1
#
_cell.length_a   1.000
_cell.length_b   1.000
_cell.length_c   1.000
_cell.angle_alpha   90.00
_cell.angle_beta   90.00
_cell.angle_gamma   90.00
#
_symmetry.space_group_name_H-M   'P 1'
#
loop_
_entity.id
_entity.type
_entity.pdbx_description
1 polymer ?
#
loop_
_entity_poly.entity_id
_entity_poly.type
_entity_poly.pdbx_seq_one_letter_code
_entity_poly.pdbx_strand_id
1 'polypeptide(L)'
;MRKKSAEDKQLINSNFGLVTSPPLVLFALCTGASSDPMLRVYTAMSVMEELEKATKDFIQSNVLFKKSGKVCLPKLVDRYGKETSLGFNELVAWVSANVDRKLHDMIHRYIDEQNKKAVQVIE
;
A
#
# COMPACT_ATOMS: atom_id res chain seq x y z
N MET A 1 20.87 16.87 8.35
CA MET A 1 20.07 17.18 7.13
C MET A 1 20.76 16.53 5.93
N ARG A 2 20.07 15.66 5.18
CA ARG A 2 20.64 14.96 4.02
C ARG A 2 20.76 15.95 2.85
N LYS A 3 21.97 16.10 2.32
CA LYS A 3 22.30 16.95 1.17
C LYS A 3 21.71 16.29 -0.08
N LYS A 4 20.55 16.75 -0.58
CA LYS A 4 20.00 16.29 -1.86
C LYS A 4 20.87 16.80 -3.01
N SER A 5 21.16 15.91 -3.96
CA SER A 5 21.99 16.17 -5.15
C SER A 5 21.41 17.31 -6.00
N ALA A 6 22.27 18.06 -6.69
CA ALA A 6 21.89 19.20 -7.53
C ALA A 6 20.98 18.81 -8.71
N GLU A 7 21.03 17.54 -9.13
CA GLU A 7 20.27 16.98 -10.25
C GLU A 7 18.76 16.90 -9.95
N ASP A 8 18.39 16.56 -8.70
CA ASP A 8 16.99 16.52 -8.24
C ASP A 8 16.31 17.90 -8.30
N LYS A 9 17.09 18.99 -8.21
CA LYS A 9 16.56 20.36 -8.28
C LYS A 9 16.23 20.80 -9.70
N GLN A 10 16.90 20.24 -10.71
CA GLN A 10 16.70 20.64 -12.11
C GLN A 10 15.42 20.04 -12.71
N LEU A 11 15.02 18.83 -12.30
CA LEU A 11 13.84 18.15 -12.87
C LEU A 11 12.51 18.86 -12.55
N ILE A 12 12.44 19.58 -11.42
CA ILE A 12 11.23 20.29 -10.97
C ILE A 12 11.02 21.58 -11.78
N ASN A 13 12.07 22.10 -12.41
CA ASN A 13 12.12 23.48 -12.90
C ASN A 13 11.73 23.65 -14.37
N SER A 14 11.28 22.59 -15.07
CA SER A 14 11.05 22.67 -16.52
C SER A 14 9.62 22.47 -16.99
N ASN A 15 8.65 22.04 -16.15
CA ASN A 15 7.28 21.77 -16.61
C ASN A 15 6.13 22.19 -15.68
N PHE A 16 6.42 22.69 -14.46
CA PHE A 16 5.38 23.01 -13.47
C PHE A 16 5.57 24.38 -12.83
N GLY A 17 5.73 25.42 -13.64
CA GLY A 17 5.86 26.80 -13.19
C GLY A 17 5.21 27.78 -14.15
N LEU A 18 4.62 28.85 -13.61
CA LEU A 18 4.19 29.98 -14.42
C LEU A 18 5.46 30.68 -14.96
N VAL A 19 5.53 30.88 -16.29
CA VAL A 19 6.68 31.52 -16.97
C VAL A 19 6.92 32.96 -16.49
N THR A 20 5.87 33.60 -15.97
CA THR A 20 5.93 34.89 -15.29
C THR A 20 5.12 34.78 -14.00
N SER A 21 5.60 35.38 -12.90
CA SER A 21 4.88 35.43 -11.64
C SER A 21 4.06 36.73 -11.58
N PRO A 22 2.72 36.71 -11.70
CA PRO A 22 1.92 37.90 -11.51
C PRO A 22 2.12 38.52 -10.12
N PRO A 23 2.10 39.85 -9.95
CA PRO A 23 2.18 40.52 -8.65
C PRO A 23 1.11 40.01 -7.65
N LEU A 24 -0.01 39.49 -8.14
CA LEU A 24 -1.09 38.89 -7.36
C LEU A 24 -0.68 37.58 -6.67
N VAL A 25 0.33 36.87 -7.17
CA VAL A 25 0.86 35.64 -6.55
C VAL A 25 1.52 35.92 -5.20
N LEU A 26 2.18 37.08 -5.05
CA LEU A 26 2.68 37.51 -3.74
C LEU A 26 1.55 37.61 -2.72
N PHE A 27 0.40 38.16 -3.11
CA PHE A 27 -0.75 38.30 -2.22
C PHE A 27 -1.38 36.95 -1.84
N ALA A 28 -1.47 36.02 -2.81
CA ALA A 28 -1.96 34.66 -2.57
C ALA A 28 -1.03 33.84 -1.65
N LEU A 29 0.29 34.05 -1.73
CA LEU A 29 1.29 33.37 -0.88
C LEU A 29 1.50 34.05 0.48
N CYS A 30 0.95 35.24 0.71
CA CYS A 30 1.11 35.98 1.96
C CYS A 30 0.19 35.52 3.10
N THR A 31 -0.62 34.47 2.97
CA THR A 31 -1.54 34.06 4.03
C THR A 31 -1.00 32.93 4.91
N GLY A 32 -0.32 33.34 5.99
CA GLY A 32 -0.60 32.83 7.34
C GLY A 32 -0.02 31.48 7.77
N ALA A 33 1.09 31.54 8.54
CA ALA A 33 1.46 30.71 9.71
C ALA A 33 1.23 29.18 9.75
N SER A 34 0.85 28.51 8.67
CA SER A 34 0.86 27.06 8.57
C SER A 34 1.67 26.72 7.33
N SER A 35 2.77 26.00 7.53
CA SER A 35 3.51 25.39 6.42
C SER A 35 2.53 24.71 5.48
N ASP A 36 2.53 25.09 4.20
CA ASP A 36 1.86 24.30 3.17
C ASP A 36 2.27 22.84 3.33
N PRO A 37 1.33 21.88 3.29
CA PRO A 37 1.69 20.48 3.37
C PRO A 37 2.73 20.19 2.30
N MET A 38 3.77 19.43 2.65
CA MET A 38 4.87 19.14 1.75
C MET A 38 4.33 18.63 0.40
N LEU A 39 4.40 19.48 -0.63
CA LEU A 39 3.99 19.11 -1.98
C LEU A 39 4.92 17.99 -2.46
N ARG A 40 4.34 16.84 -2.77
CA ARG A 40 5.04 15.72 -3.40
C ARG A 40 4.60 15.64 -4.85
N VAL A 41 5.55 15.79 -5.75
CA VAL A 41 5.33 15.58 -7.19
C VAL A 41 5.60 14.11 -7.49
N TYR A 42 4.61 13.43 -8.05
CA TYR A 42 4.67 12.02 -8.39
C TYR A 42 4.59 11.84 -9.91
N THR A 43 5.42 10.96 -10.44
CA THR A 43 5.23 10.36 -11.77
C THR A 43 4.20 9.24 -11.68
N ALA A 44 3.58 8.85 -12.80
CA ALA A 44 2.62 7.74 -12.83
C ALA A 44 3.18 6.45 -12.20
N MET A 45 4.45 6.13 -12.47
CA MET A 45 5.13 4.98 -11.87
C MET A 45 5.27 5.11 -10.35
N SER A 46 5.69 6.28 -9.85
CA SER A 46 5.82 6.49 -8.40
C SER A 46 4.47 6.44 -7.67
N VAL A 47 3.36 6.80 -8.34
CA VAL A 47 2.01 6.63 -7.76
C VAL A 47 1.70 5.15 -7.58
N MET A 48 2.00 4.32 -8.58
CA MET A 48 1.79 2.86 -8.50
C MET A 48 2.61 2.24 -7.36
N GLU A 49 3.89 2.61 -7.24
CA GLU A 49 4.76 2.14 -6.15
C GLU A 49 4.23 2.51 -4.76
N GLU A 50 3.74 3.75 -4.59
CA GLU A 50 3.14 4.19 -3.33
C GLU A 50 1.83 3.44 -3.03
N LEU A 51 1.02 3.13 -4.04
CA LEU A 51 -0.18 2.30 -3.88
C LEU A 51 0.15 0.87 -3.48
N GLU A 52 1.12 0.24 -4.12
CA GLU A 52 1.59 -1.11 -3.79
C GLU A 52 2.12 -1.16 -2.36
N LYS A 53 2.94 -0.17 -1.98
CA LYS A 53 3.46 -0.05 -0.63
C LYS A 53 2.35 0.16 0.40
N ALA A 54 1.42 1.07 0.15
CA ALA A 54 0.30 1.32 1.04
C ALA A 54 -0.59 0.06 1.20
N THR A 55 -0.77 -0.70 0.13
CA THR A 55 -1.50 -1.97 0.14
C THR A 55 -0.81 -2.99 1.03
N LYS A 56 0.51 -3.16 0.85
CA LYS A 56 1.31 -4.06 1.69
C LYS A 56 1.28 -3.66 3.16
N ASP A 57 1.52 -2.39 3.46
CA ASP A 57 1.54 -1.85 4.83
C ASP A 57 0.17 -2.03 5.51
N PHE A 58 -0.93 -1.83 4.75
CA PHE A 58 -2.29 -2.05 5.25
C PHE A 58 -2.54 -3.53 5.58
N ILE A 59 -2.23 -4.45 4.67
CA ILE A 59 -2.43 -5.89 4.87
C ILE A 59 -1.63 -6.38 6.07
N GLN A 60 -0.34 -6.03 6.13
CA GLN A 60 0.55 -6.42 7.21
C GLN A 60 0.06 -5.94 8.58
N SER A 61 -0.54 -4.74 8.66
CA SER A 61 -0.99 -4.16 9.92
C SER A 61 -2.38 -4.64 10.36
N ASN A 62 -3.21 -5.10 9.44
CA ASN A 62 -4.64 -5.36 9.72
C ASN A 62 -5.04 -6.83 9.59
N VAL A 63 -4.23 -7.69 8.97
CA VAL A 63 -4.51 -9.13 8.96
C VAL A 63 -4.09 -9.75 10.30
N LEU A 64 -5.05 -10.43 10.94
CA LEU A 64 -4.84 -11.00 12.27
C LEU A 64 -5.02 -12.51 12.24
N PHE A 65 -4.17 -13.20 13.01
CA PHE A 65 -4.33 -14.63 13.24
C PHE A 65 -4.94 -14.86 14.63
N LYS A 66 -6.11 -15.51 14.68
CA LYS A 66 -6.74 -15.88 15.94
C LYS A 66 -6.08 -17.14 16.51
N LYS A 67 -6.01 -17.23 17.84
CA LYS A 67 -5.54 -18.44 18.56
C LYS A 67 -6.29 -19.72 18.17
N SER A 68 -7.52 -19.58 17.67
CA SER A 68 -8.32 -20.68 17.12
C SER A 68 -7.84 -21.19 15.75
N GLY A 69 -6.68 -20.76 15.27
CA GLY A 69 -6.16 -21.11 13.95
C GLY A 69 -6.76 -20.32 12.79
N LYS A 70 -7.65 -19.35 13.01
CA LYS A 70 -8.38 -18.68 11.91
C LYS A 70 -7.71 -17.37 11.50
N VAL A 71 -7.51 -17.19 10.19
CA VAL A 71 -7.10 -15.91 9.58
C VAL A 71 -8.29 -14.97 9.52
N CYS A 72 -8.13 -13.73 9.99
CA CYS A 72 -9.14 -12.69 9.92
C CYS A 72 -8.73 -11.63 8.91
N LEU A 73 -9.51 -11.52 7.84
CA LEU A 73 -9.31 -10.51 6.80
C LEU A 73 -10.12 -9.26 7.11
N PRO A 74 -9.53 -8.05 7.01
CA PRO A 74 -10.27 -6.81 7.06
C PRO A 74 -11.32 -6.74 5.94
N LYS A 75 -12.43 -6.03 6.18
CA LYS A 75 -13.50 -5.84 5.17
C LYS A 75 -12.96 -5.27 3.85
N LEU A 76 -11.94 -4.42 3.91
CA LEU A 76 -11.31 -3.85 2.72
C LEU A 76 -10.62 -4.92 1.86
N VAL A 77 -9.96 -5.90 2.48
CA VAL A 77 -9.29 -7.00 1.77
C VAL A 77 -10.32 -7.95 1.14
N ASP A 78 -11.41 -8.26 1.85
CA ASP A 78 -12.53 -9.04 1.31
C ASP A 78 -13.20 -8.32 0.12
N ARG A 79 -13.41 -7.00 0.23
CA ARG A 79 -13.95 -6.19 -0.86
C ARG A 79 -13.02 -6.16 -2.07
N TYR A 80 -11.73 -5.98 -1.84
CA TYR A 80 -10.72 -6.01 -2.89
C TYR A 80 -10.78 -7.33 -3.67
N GLY A 81 -10.78 -8.47 -2.97
CA GLY A 81 -10.87 -9.78 -3.63
C GLY A 81 -12.12 -9.93 -4.50
N LYS A 82 -13.26 -9.39 -4.06
CA LYS A 82 -14.50 -9.39 -4.85
C LYS A 82 -14.40 -8.51 -6.10
N GLU A 83 -13.84 -7.31 -5.96
CA GLU A 83 -13.68 -6.35 -7.06
C GLU A 83 -12.65 -6.85 -8.10
N THR A 84 -11.62 -7.57 -7.68
CA THR A 84 -10.63 -8.18 -8.57
C THR A 84 -10.99 -9.59 -9.03
N SER A 85 -12.17 -10.11 -8.65
CA SER A 85 -12.62 -11.47 -8.95
C SER A 85 -11.63 -12.57 -8.50
N LEU A 86 -10.86 -12.31 -7.44
CA LEU A 86 -9.96 -13.32 -6.87
C LEU A 86 -10.78 -14.39 -6.14
N GLY A 87 -10.48 -15.65 -6.46
CA GLY A 87 -10.98 -16.78 -5.67
C GLY A 87 -10.45 -16.74 -4.24
N PHE A 88 -11.09 -17.45 -3.31
CA PHE A 88 -10.67 -17.50 -1.91
C PHE A 88 -9.19 -17.90 -1.76
N ASN A 89 -8.75 -18.95 -2.48
CA ASN A 89 -7.37 -19.42 -2.44
C ASN A 89 -6.38 -18.38 -2.98
N GLU A 90 -6.75 -17.67 -4.06
CA GLU A 90 -5.90 -16.64 -4.66
C GLU A 90 -5.80 -15.41 -3.75
N LEU A 91 -6.91 -15.01 -3.12
CA LEU A 91 -6.92 -13.93 -2.14
C LEU A 91 -6.02 -14.26 -0.94
N VAL A 92 -6.08 -15.49 -0.43
CA VAL A 92 -5.23 -15.93 0.68
C VAL A 92 -3.77 -15.97 0.27
N ALA A 93 -3.43 -16.45 -0.94
CA ALA A 93 -2.08 -16.42 -1.46
C ALA A 93 -1.55 -14.98 -1.62
N TRP A 94 -2.38 -14.08 -2.13
CA TRP A 94 -2.06 -12.67 -2.25
C TRP A 94 -1.83 -11.99 -0.90
N VAL A 95 -2.66 -12.28 0.10
CA VAL A 95 -2.44 -11.81 1.48
C VAL A 95 -1.13 -12.37 2.01
N SER A 96 -0.86 -13.66 1.81
CA SER A 96 0.39 -14.31 2.26
C SER A 96 1.63 -13.61 1.69
N ALA A 97 1.61 -13.23 0.41
CA ALA A 97 2.72 -12.52 -0.24
C ALA A 97 2.97 -11.10 0.31
N ASN A 98 1.99 -10.50 0.99
CA ASN A 98 2.02 -9.12 1.48
C ASN A 98 2.21 -8.99 3.00
N VAL A 99 2.31 -10.10 3.74
CA VAL A 99 2.54 -10.10 5.19
C VAL A 99 4.00 -10.41 5.56
N ASP A 100 4.35 -10.23 6.83
CA ASP A 100 5.67 -10.60 7.34
C ASP A 100 5.86 -12.13 7.36
N ARG A 101 7.13 -12.57 7.40
CA ARG A 101 7.47 -14.00 7.32
C ARG A 101 6.78 -14.83 8.40
N LYS A 102 6.60 -14.29 9.60
CA LYS A 102 5.93 -15.01 10.70
C LYS A 102 4.46 -15.27 10.38
N LEU A 103 3.74 -14.25 9.91
CA LEU A 103 2.33 -14.39 9.55
C LEU A 103 2.16 -15.24 8.29
N HIS A 104 3.07 -15.12 7.31
CA HIS A 104 3.13 -16.00 6.15
C HIS A 104 3.21 -17.48 6.56
N ASP A 105 4.14 -17.83 7.45
CA ASP A 105 4.33 -19.22 7.91
C ASP A 105 3.14 -19.73 8.74
N MET A 106 2.39 -18.84 9.39
CA MET A 106 1.14 -19.18 10.08
C MET A 106 0.00 -19.44 9.11
N ILE A 107 -0.15 -18.61 8.07
CA ILE A 107 -1.14 -18.78 7.01
C ILE A 107 -0.88 -20.09 6.25
N HIS A 108 0.38 -20.36 5.88
CA HIS A 108 0.75 -21.57 5.16
C HIS A 108 0.42 -22.85 5.94
N ARG A 109 0.78 -22.90 7.23
CA ARG A 109 0.44 -24.02 8.12
C ARG A 109 -1.08 -24.23 8.25
N TYR A 110 -1.85 -23.14 8.35
CA TYR A 110 -3.31 -23.23 8.42
C TYR A 110 -3.90 -23.86 7.15
N ILE A 111 -3.44 -23.45 5.98
CA ILE A 111 -3.90 -23.99 4.69
C ILE A 111 -3.58 -25.49 4.58
N ASP A 112 -2.36 -25.88 4.94
CA ASP A 112 -1.93 -27.27 4.93
C ASP A 112 -2.78 -28.15 5.87
N GLU A 113 -3.08 -27.64 7.06
CA GLU A 113 -3.96 -28.33 8.03
C GLU A 113 -5.38 -28.51 7.50
N GLN A 114 -5.93 -27.52 6.78
CA GLN A 114 -7.26 -27.62 6.17
C GLN A 114 -7.27 -28.60 5.01
N ASN A 115 -6.25 -28.58 4.16
CA ASN A 115 -6.14 -29.50 3.03
C ASN A 115 -6.01 -30.95 3.50
N LYS A 116 -5.21 -31.22 4.55
CA LYS A 116 -5.10 -32.56 5.15
C LYS A 116 -6.43 -33.08 5.69
N LYS A 117 -7.27 -32.22 6.26
CA LYS A 117 -8.62 -32.59 6.73
C LYS A 117 -9.58 -32.85 5.57
N ALA A 118 -9.49 -32.06 4.50
CA ALA A 118 -10.33 -32.25 3.30
C ALA A 118 -9.97 -33.53 2.53
N VAL A 119 -8.71 -33.96 2.57
CA VAL A 119 -8.21 -35.17 1.88
C VAL A 119 -8.51 -36.46 2.67
N GLN A 120 -8.92 -36.40 3.94
CA GLN A 120 -9.20 -37.57 4.79
C GLN A 120 -10.57 -38.24 4.57
N VAL A 121 -11.22 -38.07 3.41
CA VAL A 121 -12.43 -38.82 3.06
C VAL A 121 -12.05 -39.90 2.06
N ILE A 122 -11.92 -41.15 2.54
CA ILE A 122 -12.37 -42.42 1.96
C ILE A 122 -12.20 -43.49 3.05
N GLU A 123 -13.31 -43.98 3.61
CA GLU A 123 -13.57 -45.40 3.91
C GLU A 123 -15.04 -45.69 3.59
#